data_AF-A0A7C3LVE8-F1
#
_entry.id   AF-A0A7C3LVE8-F1
#
_cell.length_a   1.000
_cell.length_b   1.000
_cell.length_c   1.000
_cell.angle_alpha   90.00
_cell.angle_beta   90.00
_cell.angle_gamma   90.00
#
_symmetry.space_group_name_H-M   'P 1'
#
loop_
_entity.id
_entity.type
_entity.pdbx_description
1 polymer ?
#
loop_
_entity_poly.entity_id
_entity_poly.type
_entity_poly.pdbx_seq_one_letter_code
_entity_poly.pdbx_strand_id
1 'polypeptide(L)' 'VDMFERGIIDPCKVTRSAVENAASIAAMILSTEALVTDIPEKPAPSSSPGSHSSF' A
#
# COMPACT_ATOMS: atom_id res chain seq x y z
N VAL A 1 -21.64 18.73 -7.41
CA VAL A 1 -22.14 17.69 -6.48
C VAL A 1 -21.78 18.14 -5.09
N ASP A 2 -22.77 18.43 -4.25
CA ASP A 2 -22.54 18.72 -2.84
C ASP A 2 -22.60 17.39 -2.05
N MET A 3 -21.49 17.03 -1.38
CA MET A 3 -21.40 15.78 -0.61
C MET A 3 -22.15 15.87 0.72
N PHE A 4 -22.30 17.08 1.26
CA PHE A 4 -23.02 17.35 2.51
C PHE A 4 -24.53 17.22 2.31
N GLU A 5 -25.07 17.83 1.24
CA GLU A 5 -26.51 17.70 0.89
C GLU A 5 -26.93 16.26 0.60
N ARG A 6 -25.98 15.42 0.15
CA ARG A 6 -26.19 13.97 -0.07
C ARG A 6 -26.04 13.12 1.18
N GLY A 7 -25.72 13.72 2.34
CA GLY A 7 -25.54 13.01 3.61
C GLY A 7 -24.25 12.17 3.68
N ILE A 8 -23.29 12.42 2.79
CA ILE A 8 -22.00 11.71 2.77
C ILE A 8 -21.01 12.53 3.58
N ILE A 9 -20.93 12.22 4.88
CA ILE A 9 -20.11 12.97 5.83
C ILE A 9 -18.97 12.07 6.28
N ASP A 10 -17.73 12.51 6.02
CA ASP A 10 -16.55 11.82 6.53
C ASP A 10 -16.27 12.28 7.98
N PRO A 11 -16.12 11.37 8.96
CA PRO A 11 -15.84 11.76 10.33
C PRO A 11 -14.51 12.53 10.41
N CYS A 12 -14.47 13.66 11.13
CA CYS A 12 -13.25 14.48 11.24
C CYS A 12 -12.00 13.68 11.63
N LYS A 13 -12.14 12.65 12.47
CA LYS A 13 -11.03 11.79 12.88
C LYS A 13 -10.42 11.03 11.70
N VAL A 14 -11.25 10.56 10.75
CA VAL A 14 -10.80 9.81 9.57
C VAL A 14 -9.97 10.72 8.67
N THR A 15 -10.54 11.85 8.23
CA THR A 15 -9.84 12.80 7.36
C THR A 15 -8.55 13.33 8.00
N ARG A 16 -8.59 13.68 9.30
CA ARG A 16 -7.40 14.14 10.04
C ARG A 16 -6.30 13.08 10.06
N SER A 17 -6.64 11.86 10.47
CA SER A 17 -5.65 10.77 10.56
C SER A 17 -5.05 10.41 9.19
N ALA A 18 -5.85 10.46 8.12
CA ALA A 18 -5.38 10.21 6.77
C ALA A 18 -4.33 11.25 6.34
N VAL A 19 -4.59 12.54 6.58
CA VAL A 19 -3.66 13.62 6.23
C VAL A 19 -2.39 13.56 7.09
N GLU A 20 -2.50 13.31 8.40
CA GLU A 20 -1.35 13.19 9.30
C GLU A 20 -0.43 12.02 8.89
N ASN A 21 -1.01 10.86 8.57
CA ASN A 21 -0.25 9.70 8.12
C ASN A 21 0.42 9.95 6.76
N ALA A 22 -0.28 10.60 5.83
CA ALA A 22 0.28 10.96 4.53
C ALA A 22 1.45 11.94 4.67
N ALA A 23 1.30 12.97 5.52
CA ALA A 23 2.35 13.94 5.78
C ALA A 23 3.60 13.29 6.42
N SER A 24 3.41 12.33 7.33
CA SER A 24 4.51 11.57 7.94
C SER A 24 5.34 10.81 6.89
N ILE A 25 4.69 10.07 5.99
CA ILE A 25 5.38 9.34 4.92
C ILE A 25 6.02 10.30 3.92
N ALA A 26 5.34 11.41 3.57
CA ALA A 26 5.90 12.41 2.68
C ALA A 26 7.18 13.04 3.25
N ALA A 27 7.19 13.36 4.55
CA ALA A 27 8.37 13.89 5.23
C ALA A 27 9.55 12.90 5.17
N MET A 28 9.28 11.62 5.46
CA MET A 28 10.29 10.56 5.34
C MET A 28 10.84 10.48 3.91
N ILE A 29 9.98 10.39 2.88
CA ILE A 29 10.41 10.28 1.47
C ILE A 29 11.26 11.48 1.06
N LEU A 30 10.85 12.70 1.42
CA LEU A 30 11.59 13.92 1.08
C LEU A 30 12.97 13.97 1.72
N SER A 31 13.14 13.42 2.93
CA SER A 31 14.46 13.39 3.60
C SER A 31 15.33 12.19 3.24
N THR A 32 14.81 11.20 2.52
CA THR A 32 15.54 9.94 2.28
C THR A 32 16.43 9.99 1.03
N GLU A 33 16.34 11.03 0.18
CA GLU A 33 17.17 11.32 -1.03
C GLU A 33 17.23 10.22 -2.12
N ALA A 34 17.41 8.93 -1.78
CA ALA A 34 17.44 7.79 -2.68
C ALA A 34 16.79 6.54 -2.05
N LEU A 35 16.13 5.75 -2.90
CA LEU A 35 15.56 4.45 -2.54
C LEU A 35 16.25 3.37 -3.39
N VAL A 36 16.72 2.30 -2.76
CA VAL A 36 17.31 1.14 -3.44
C VAL A 36 16.29 0.02 -3.47
N THR A 37 16.04 -0.54 -4.65
CA THR A 37 15.11 -1.67 -4.85
C THR A 37 15.80 -2.76 -5.64
N ASP A 38 15.49 -4.02 -5.33
CA ASP A 38 15.96 -5.16 -6.11
C ASP A 38 15.33 -5.18 -7.52
N ILE A 39 16.07 -5.73 -8.48
CA ILE A 39 15.56 -5.92 -9.85
C ILE A 39 14.49 -7.01 -9.80
N PRO A 40 13.29 -6.80 -10.38
CA PRO A 40 12.25 -7.82 -10.42
C PRO A 40 12.77 -9.11 -11.07
N GLU A 41 12.79 -10.20 -10.30
CA GLU A 41 13.14 -11.50 -10.85
C GLU A 41 12.02 -11.98 -11.78
N LYS A 42 12.41 -12.56 -12.92
CA LYS A 42 11.44 -13.24 -13.78
C LYS A 42 10.89 -14.42 -12.98
N PRO A 43 9.55 -14.61 -12.91
CA PRO A 43 8.98 -15.70 -12.13
C PRO A 43 9.62 -17.01 -12.59
N ALA A 44 10.24 -17.72 -11.65
CA ALA A 44 10.71 -19.07 -11.88
C ALA A 44 9.51 -19.90 -12.39
N PRO A 45 9.69 -20.77 -13.39
CA PRO A 45 8.62 -21.66 -13.82
C PRO A 45 8.11 -22.39 -12.59
N SER A 46 6.83 -22.19 -12.27
CA SER A 46 6.18 -22.79 -11.11
C SER A 46 6.34 -24.30 -11.19
N SER A 47 7.22 -24.86 -10.35
CA SER A 47 7.21 -26.29 -10.08
C SER A 47 5.92 -26.57 -9.31
N SER A 48 4.91 -27.02 -10.04
CA SER A 48 3.65 -27.49 -9.47
C SER A 48 3.97 -28.57 -8.42
N PRO A 49 3.55 -28.43 -7.14
CA PRO A 49 3.76 -29.45 -6.12
C PRO A 49 2.75 -30.58 -6.34
N GLY A 50 2.96 -31.33 -7.43
CA GLY A 50 2.33 -32.62 -7.71
C GLY A 50 3.33 -33.74 -7.43
N SER A 51 3.74 -33.90 -6.17
CA SER A 51 4.47 -35.09 -5.71
C SER A 51 4.21 -35.34 -4.22
N HIS A 52 2.94 -35.48 -3.85
CA HIS A 52 2.59 -36.41 -2.76
C HIS A 52 2.78 -37.83 -3.31
N SER A 53 4.03 -38.27 -3.39
CA SER A 53 4.37 -39.67 -3.60
C SER A 53 4.34 -40.37 -2.25
N SER A 54 3.35 -41.24 -2.11
CA SER A 54 3.41 -42.58 -1.53
C SER A 54 4.31 -42.80 -0.31
N PHE A 55 3.68 -43.31 0.74
CA PHE A 55 4.15 -43.74 2.07
C PHE A 55 3.99 -42.71 3.18
#